data_AF-A0A925ZP95-F1
#
_entry.id   AF-A0A925ZP95-F1
#
_cell.length_a   1.000
_cell.length_b   1.000
_cell.length_c   1.000
_cell.angle_alpha   90.00
_cell.angle_beta   90.00
_cell.angle_gamma   90.00
#
_symmetry.space_group_name_H-M   'P 1'
#
loop_
_entity.id
_entity.type
_entity.pdbx_description
1 polymer ?
#
loop_
_entity_poly.entity_id
_entity_poly.type
_entity_poly.pdbx_seq_one_letter_code
_entity_poly.pdbx_strand_id
1 'polypeptide(L)'
;MPPRAKLDIPGRPRPWIMAHRGASDLAPENSAASFALALEHGADLLETDLWFCGDGEIVCLHDRSLRRTTGDPRSVTDVGAHELSRLRLHAHGDGHHGDERVPSLAELVARTPESIPLVLEL
;
A
#
# COMPACT_ATOMS: atom_id res chain seq x y z
N MET A 1 -5.84 -21.01 -0.94
CA MET A 1 -4.95 -21.52 0.15
C MET A 1 -4.33 -20.28 0.77
N PRO A 2 -4.54 -19.95 2.07
CA PRO A 2 -3.95 -18.72 2.61
C PRO A 2 -2.42 -18.85 2.62
N PRO A 3 -1.65 -17.82 2.22
CA PRO A 3 -0.20 -17.88 2.24
C PRO A 3 0.33 -17.88 3.69
N ARG A 4 1.30 -18.77 3.92
CA ARG A 4 2.15 -18.80 5.11
C ARG A 4 3.19 -17.72 4.97
N ALA A 5 3.50 -17.00 6.05
CA ALA A 5 4.76 -16.30 6.07
C ALA A 5 5.48 -16.41 7.43
N LYS A 6 6.75 -16.78 7.31
CA LYS A 6 7.85 -16.62 8.26
C LYS A 6 9.10 -16.64 7.37
N LEU A 7 9.61 -15.45 7.07
CA LEU A 7 10.68 -15.20 6.10
C LEU A 7 12.03 -15.68 6.67
N ASP A 8 12.77 -16.53 5.97
CA ASP A 8 14.22 -16.69 6.22
C ASP A 8 14.99 -16.88 4.91
N ILE A 9 16.08 -16.14 4.77
CA ILE A 9 16.85 -15.94 3.53
C ILE A 9 18.33 -16.15 3.82
N PRO A 10 18.79 -17.41 3.97
CA PRO A 10 19.98 -17.86 3.24
C PRO A 10 19.81 -19.23 2.54
N GLY A 11 20.31 -19.40 1.31
CA GLY A 11 20.18 -20.64 0.51
C GLY A 11 18.89 -20.78 -0.32
N ARG A 12 18.26 -19.65 -0.68
CA ARG A 12 16.87 -19.52 -1.19
C ARG A 12 16.41 -20.64 -2.15
N PRO A 13 15.55 -21.58 -1.71
CA PRO A 13 15.19 -22.77 -2.48
C PRO A 13 14.07 -22.57 -3.54
N ARG A 14 13.43 -21.38 -3.59
CA ARG A 14 12.42 -21.00 -4.60
C ARG A 14 12.35 -19.47 -4.77
N PRO A 15 11.76 -18.95 -5.87
CA PRO A 15 11.43 -17.52 -5.99
C PRO A 15 10.36 -17.10 -4.99
N TRP A 16 10.39 -15.81 -4.65
CA TRP A 16 9.42 -15.12 -3.80
C TRP A 16 8.58 -14.17 -4.66
N ILE A 17 7.29 -14.05 -4.35
CA ILE A 17 6.37 -13.14 -5.02
C ILE A 17 6.14 -11.94 -4.10
N MET A 18 6.65 -10.79 -4.50
CA MET A 18 6.41 -9.52 -3.82
C MET A 18 5.36 -8.73 -4.59
N ALA A 19 4.27 -8.34 -3.92
CA ALA A 19 3.25 -7.50 -4.51
C ALA A 19 3.62 -6.02 -4.35
N HIS A 20 4.16 -5.46 -5.43
CA HIS A 20 4.54 -4.05 -5.53
C HIS A 20 3.30 -3.15 -5.41
N ARG A 21 3.21 -2.44 -4.29
CA ARG A 21 2.08 -1.60 -3.88
C ARG A 21 0.76 -2.36 -3.75
N GLY A 22 0.84 -3.66 -3.45
CA GLY A 22 -0.27 -4.61 -3.48
C GLY A 22 -0.61 -5.09 -4.90
N ALA A 23 -1.84 -5.55 -5.12
CA ALA A 23 -2.36 -5.90 -6.44
C ALA A 23 -2.79 -4.64 -7.21
N SER A 24 -1.84 -3.74 -7.47
CA SER A 24 -2.06 -2.37 -7.98
C SER A 24 -2.71 -2.30 -9.37
N ASP A 25 -2.60 -3.36 -10.17
CA ASP A 25 -3.32 -3.47 -11.45
C ASP A 25 -4.82 -3.75 -11.28
N LEU A 26 -5.25 -4.20 -10.10
CA LEU A 26 -6.61 -4.69 -9.82
C LEU A 26 -7.33 -3.86 -8.74
N ALA A 27 -6.60 -3.08 -7.96
CA ALA A 27 -7.09 -2.26 -6.86
C ALA A 27 -6.17 -1.03 -6.69
N PRO A 28 -6.59 0.03 -5.96
CA PRO A 28 -5.80 1.23 -5.82
C PRO A 28 -4.49 0.88 -5.13
N GLU A 29 -3.37 1.33 -5.68
CA GLU A 29 -2.05 1.08 -5.10
C GLU A 29 -1.98 1.58 -3.64
N ASN A 30 -1.14 0.93 -2.82
CA ASN A 30 -0.95 1.29 -1.40
C ASN A 30 -2.26 1.32 -0.57
N SER A 31 -3.19 0.41 -0.85
CA SER A 31 -4.49 0.35 -0.15
C SER A 31 -4.68 -0.97 0.58
N ALA A 32 -5.62 -0.99 1.53
CA ALA A 32 -5.99 -2.21 2.23
C ALA A 32 -6.56 -3.25 1.25
N ALA A 33 -7.37 -2.79 0.29
CA ALA A 33 -7.93 -3.64 -0.76
C ALA A 33 -6.85 -4.25 -1.66
N SER A 34 -5.85 -3.47 -2.10
CA SER A 34 -4.77 -4.02 -2.95
C SER A 34 -3.91 -5.03 -2.20
N PHE A 35 -3.72 -4.82 -0.90
CA PHE A 35 -2.99 -5.76 -0.03
C PHE A 35 -3.77 -7.06 0.17
N ALA A 36 -5.05 -6.97 0.50
CA ALA A 36 -5.92 -8.14 0.67
C ALA A 36 -5.94 -8.98 -0.61
N LEU A 37 -6.15 -8.33 -1.76
CA LEU A 37 -6.18 -9.01 -3.05
C LEU A 37 -4.82 -9.63 -3.40
N ALA A 38 -3.70 -8.94 -3.18
CA ALA A 38 -2.38 -9.53 -3.38
C ALA A 38 -2.17 -10.83 -2.59
N LEU A 39 -2.63 -10.87 -1.34
CA LEU A 39 -2.56 -12.07 -0.50
C LEU A 39 -3.48 -13.19 -1.00
N GLU A 40 -4.68 -12.86 -1.48
CA GLU A 40 -5.58 -13.83 -2.13
C GLU A 40 -4.95 -14.45 -3.38
N HIS A 41 -4.18 -13.66 -4.13
CA HIS A 41 -3.42 -14.08 -5.30
C HIS A 41 -2.09 -14.78 -4.96
N GLY A 42 -1.76 -14.95 -3.68
CA GLY A 42 -0.62 -15.74 -3.23
C GLY A 42 0.70 -14.98 -3.12
N ALA A 43 0.67 -13.65 -2.96
CA ALA A 43 1.86 -12.88 -2.63
C ALA A 43 2.50 -13.39 -1.33
N ASP A 44 3.83 -13.56 -1.36
CA ASP A 44 4.61 -13.93 -0.17
C ASP A 44 5.00 -12.69 0.65
N LEU A 45 5.18 -11.54 -0.01
CA LEU A 45 5.49 -10.23 0.60
C LEU A 45 4.58 -9.16 0.02
N LEU A 46 4.31 -8.13 0.84
CA LEU A 46 3.69 -6.89 0.42
C LEU A 46 4.74 -5.79 0.43
N GLU A 47 4.59 -4.80 -0.44
CA GLU A 47 5.47 -3.63 -0.50
C GLU A 47 4.61 -2.36 -0.51
N THR A 48 5.13 -1.28 0.10
CA THR A 48 4.51 0.05 0.13
C THR A 48 5.56 1.15 0.09
N ASP A 49 5.19 2.28 -0.51
CA ASP A 49 5.99 3.50 -0.58
C ASP A 49 5.60 4.49 0.53
N LEU A 50 6.58 5.19 1.11
CA LEU A 50 6.36 6.05 2.28
C LEU A 50 6.57 7.55 1.97
N TRP A 51 5.75 8.39 2.58
CA TRP A 51 6.01 9.83 2.71
C TRP A 51 5.76 10.34 4.12
N PHE A 52 6.58 11.28 4.57
CA PHE A 52 6.20 12.21 5.63
C PHE A 52 5.23 13.24 5.06
N CYS A 53 4.03 13.32 5.62
CA CYS A 53 3.06 14.34 5.24
C CYS A 53 3.27 15.66 5.99
N GLY A 54 2.42 16.66 5.76
CA GLY A 54 2.65 18.04 6.20
C GLY A 54 2.73 18.25 7.72
N ASP A 55 2.16 17.35 8.51
CA ASP A 55 2.27 17.32 9.98
C ASP A 55 3.26 16.25 10.50
N GLY A 56 4.00 15.61 9.61
CA GLY A 56 5.10 14.69 9.95
C GLY A 56 4.69 13.25 10.22
N GLU A 57 3.41 12.87 10.06
CA GLU A 57 3.02 11.47 10.10
C GLU A 57 3.42 10.74 8.80
N ILE A 58 3.62 9.43 8.89
CA ILE A 58 3.98 8.58 7.74
C ILE A 58 2.71 8.03 7.08
N VAL A 59 2.55 8.35 5.80
CA VAL A 59 1.49 7.84 4.93
C VAL A 59 2.05 6.95 3.82
N CYS A 60 1.20 6.08 3.28
CA CYS A 60 1.57 5.13 2.24
C CYS A 60 1.09 5.61 0.87
N LEU A 61 2.01 6.15 0.06
CA LEU A 61 1.79 6.74 -1.26
C LEU A 61 3.11 6.76 -2.02
N HIS A 62 3.09 6.50 -3.33
CA HIS A 62 4.31 6.60 -4.14
C HIS A 62 4.64 8.04 -4.53
N ASP A 63 3.69 8.72 -5.17
CA ASP A 63 3.95 10.03 -5.75
C ASP A 63 4.01 11.10 -4.67
N ARG A 64 4.96 12.04 -4.81
CA ARG A 64 4.92 13.29 -4.03
C ARG A 64 3.66 14.10 -4.30
N SER A 65 3.16 14.09 -5.55
CA SER A 65 1.93 14.77 -5.93
C SER A 65 0.73 13.86 -5.72
N LEU A 66 -0.33 14.38 -5.09
CA LEU A 66 -1.57 13.65 -4.83
C LEU A 66 -2.44 13.47 -6.11
N ARG A 67 -2.08 14.15 -7.20
CA ARG A 67 -2.94 14.31 -8.39
C ARG A 67 -3.28 12.98 -9.06
N ARG A 68 -2.31 12.08 -9.20
CA ARG A 68 -2.53 10.83 -9.94
C ARG A 68 -3.45 9.87 -9.18
N THR A 69 -3.19 9.68 -7.88
CA THR A 69 -3.86 8.67 -7.07
C THR A 69 -5.10 9.19 -6.35
N THR A 70 -5.32 10.50 -6.25
CA THR A 70 -6.47 11.07 -5.53
C THR A 70 -7.21 12.20 -6.27
N GLY A 71 -6.62 12.72 -7.36
CA GLY A 71 -7.12 13.90 -8.05
C GLY A 71 -6.79 15.24 -7.39
N ASP A 72 -6.25 15.24 -6.17
CA ASP A 72 -5.89 16.46 -5.44
C ASP A 72 -4.63 17.14 -6.03
N PRO A 73 -4.62 18.46 -6.30
CA PRO A 73 -3.49 19.11 -6.94
C PRO A 73 -2.27 19.34 -6.03
N ARG A 74 -2.38 19.10 -4.72
CA ARG A 74 -1.35 19.41 -3.72
C ARG A 74 -0.25 18.34 -3.64
N SER A 75 0.83 18.69 -2.95
CA SER A 75 1.87 17.74 -2.54
C SER A 75 1.49 17.06 -1.23
N VAL A 76 1.86 15.79 -1.06
CA VAL A 76 1.69 15.05 0.20
C VAL A 76 2.35 15.76 1.38
N THR A 77 3.46 16.46 1.13
CA THR A 77 4.21 17.25 2.12
C THR A 77 3.49 18.51 2.60
N ASP A 78 2.37 18.88 1.98
CA ASP A 78 1.65 20.14 2.27
C ASP A 78 0.31 19.88 3.00
N VAL A 79 -0.06 18.61 3.18
CA VAL A 79 -1.37 18.20 3.71
C VAL A 79 -1.16 17.32 4.93
N GLY A 80 -1.90 17.57 6.01
CA GLY A 80 -1.82 16.78 7.24
C GLY A 80 -2.52 15.42 7.13
N ALA A 81 -2.12 14.47 7.98
CA ALA A 81 -2.59 13.08 7.94
C ALA A 81 -4.12 12.96 8.05
N HIS A 82 -4.76 13.77 8.90
CA HIS A 82 -6.22 13.77 9.05
C HIS A 82 -6.93 14.14 7.74
N GLU A 83 -6.38 15.05 6.93
CA GLU A 83 -6.99 15.42 5.65
C GLU A 83 -6.67 14.38 4.57
N LEU A 84 -5.44 13.87 4.54
CA LEU A 84 -5.04 12.79 3.63
C LEU A 84 -5.90 11.54 3.81
N SER A 85 -6.18 11.12 5.05
CA SER A 85 -7.02 9.96 5.35
C SER A 85 -8.47 10.10 4.86
N ARG A 86 -8.88 11.29 4.38
CA ARG A 86 -10.20 11.54 3.77
C ARG A 86 -10.13 11.58 2.25
N LEU A 87 -8.96 11.61 1.63
CA LEU A 87 -8.81 11.56 0.17
C LEU A 87 -9.04 10.13 -0.32
N ARG A 88 -9.91 9.98 -1.32
CA ARG A 88 -10.17 8.69 -1.95
C ARG A 88 -9.06 8.33 -2.91
N LEU A 89 -8.65 7.07 -2.88
CA LEU A 89 -7.71 6.55 -3.85
C LEU A 89 -8.43 6.20 -5.17
N HIS A 90 -7.74 6.41 -6.27
CA HIS A 90 -8.12 5.99 -7.61
C HIS A 90 -7.29 4.77 -7.98
N ALA A 91 -7.90 3.77 -8.59
CA ALA A 91 -7.14 2.66 -9.15
C ALA A 91 -6.73 2.93 -10.59
N HIS A 92 -5.85 2.06 -11.09
CA HIS A 92 -5.55 2.00 -12.50
C HIS A 92 -6.72 1.34 -13.24
N GLY A 93 -7.36 2.09 -14.16
CA GLY A 93 -8.45 1.60 -15.02
C GLY A 93 -9.87 1.94 -14.56
N ASP A 94 -10.87 1.45 -15.29
CA ASP A 94 -12.29 1.84 -15.17
C ASP A 94 -13.06 1.07 -14.08
N GLY A 95 -12.36 0.28 -13.25
CA GLY A 95 -13.00 -0.55 -12.23
C GLY A 95 -13.55 0.27 -11.06
N HIS A 96 -14.57 -0.27 -10.39
CA HIS A 96 -15.01 0.23 -9.09
C HIS A 96 -14.16 -0.45 -8.01
N HIS A 97 -13.37 0.33 -7.27
CA HIS A 97 -12.39 -0.23 -6.33
C HIS A 97 -12.64 0.13 -4.85
N GLY A 98 -13.91 0.26 -4.47
CA GLY A 98 -14.31 0.56 -3.10
C GLY A 98 -14.16 2.04 -2.70
N ASP A 99 -14.22 2.31 -1.40
CA ASP A 99 -14.01 3.63 -0.78
C ASP A 99 -12.65 3.66 -0.05
N GLU A 100 -11.62 3.12 -0.70
CA GLU A 100 -10.25 3.15 -0.19
C GLU A 100 -9.76 4.60 -0.12
N ARG A 101 -9.00 4.88 0.94
CA ARG A 101 -8.45 6.21 1.23
C ARG A 101 -6.96 6.09 1.46
N VAL A 102 -6.24 7.21 1.40
CA VAL A 102 -4.80 7.24 1.70
C VAL A 102 -4.59 6.71 3.12
N PRO A 103 -3.92 5.56 3.30
CA PRO A 103 -3.72 5.01 4.63
C PRO A 103 -2.44 5.56 5.26
N SER A 104 -2.42 5.60 6.59
CA SER A 104 -1.16 5.73 7.33
C SER A 104 -0.39 4.41 7.28
N LEU A 105 0.93 4.47 7.53
CA LEU A 105 1.71 3.25 7.71
C LEU A 105 1.18 2.40 8.86
N ALA A 106 0.75 3.03 9.96
CA ALA A 106 0.16 2.32 11.09
C ALA A 106 -1.11 1.56 10.72
N GLU A 107 -1.95 2.11 9.83
CA GLU A 107 -3.14 1.44 9.34
C GLU A 107 -2.79 0.22 8.47
N LEU A 108 -1.88 0.36 7.50
CA LEU A 108 -1.50 -0.78 6.65
C LEU A 108 -0.80 -1.88 7.47
N VAL A 109 0.03 -1.52 8.44
CA VAL A 109 0.65 -2.50 9.36
C VAL A 109 -0.44 -3.24 10.16
N ALA A 110 -1.43 -2.54 10.72
CA ALA A 110 -2.50 -3.17 11.49
C ALA A 110 -3.37 -4.11 10.65
N ARG A 111 -3.48 -3.87 9.34
CA ARG A 111 -4.25 -4.70 8.39
C ARG A 111 -3.42 -5.82 7.77
N THR A 112 -2.10 -5.74 7.84
CA THR A 112 -1.19 -6.75 7.31
C THR A 112 -1.03 -7.86 8.35
N PRO A 113 -1.28 -9.14 8.00
CA PRO A 113 -1.08 -10.22 8.95
C PRO A 113 0.39 -10.27 9.39
N GLU A 114 0.65 -10.43 10.71
CA GLU A 114 2.01 -10.40 11.29
C GLU A 114 2.99 -11.39 10.63
N SER A 115 2.47 -12.47 10.04
CA SER A 115 3.27 -13.42 9.29
C SER A 115 3.90 -12.81 8.04
N ILE A 116 3.18 -11.91 7.35
CA ILE A 116 3.53 -11.37 6.03
C ILE A 116 4.56 -10.25 6.19
N PRO A 117 5.75 -10.35 5.55
CA PRO A 117 6.68 -9.23 5.48
C PRO A 117 6.08 -8.07 4.70
N LEU A 118 6.07 -6.90 5.33
CA LEU A 118 5.84 -5.63 4.67
C LEU A 118 7.19 -4.97 4.38
N VAL A 119 7.50 -4.84 3.10
CA VAL A 119 8.68 -4.14 2.61
C VAL A 119 8.35 -2.65 2.48
N LEU A 120 9.26 -1.79 2.96
CA LEU A 120 9.08 -0.34 2.97
C LEU A 120 10.04 0.29 1.95
N GLU A 121 9.50 0.96 0.93
CA GLU A 121 10.23 1.84 0.04
C GLU A 121 10.29 3.26 0.64
N LEU A 122 11.50 3.84 0.70
CA LEU A 122 11.81 5.13 1.32
C LEU A 122 12.03 6.23 0.29
#